data_AF-E3FTR5-F1
#
_entry.id   AF-E3FTR5-F1
#
_cell.length_a   1.000
_cell.length_b   1.000
_cell.length_c   1.000
_cell.angle_alpha   90.00
_cell.angle_beta   90.00
_cell.angle_gamma   90.00
#
_symmetry.space_group_name_H-M   'P 1'
#
loop_
_entity.id
_entity.type
_entity.pdbx_description
1 polymer ?
#
loop_
_entity_poly.entity_id
_entity_poly.type
_entity_poly.pdbx_seq_one_letter_code
_entity_poly.pdbx_strand_id
1 'polypeptide(L)'
;MSEWNPQDSAAAKPPPPRPGGLEHLPAWEDVRSGATFQHRTLPSPKHPIHAFFHGLCLPYHLLRALFADKAARRRYLWVAILQAVAVLVLGWTLMDGGTQAADRSSRRGAVSSRKEPPVRITLSSNEVRVETSEEDSPAKEKDSPRAVKFELEPENLSDATSLKFWAALFAAMQIAQWVVVALSRDFHDAIARDASLLTHLEPEDGPLTPRIRLNVRWLLKEARHRWRSFVAILLGTPVLFLLTLPLPMTRTLLAVLVPAWSAYWVVVFTASKSARAWTDTSGRLPWFLRFWTVLTTQVPGFRWKLFQSYARFWTARSRFAFSPAAEVERQPWAFAGLAIVRGLSMLPLLKCFLRPLIPVASAHLLAANQASLAAPSPLLPVTDPDAPSSRPA
;
A
#
# COMPACT_ATOMS: atom_id res chain seq x y z
N MET A 1 -4.09 55.51 -8.93
CA MET A 1 -3.15 54.49 -8.42
C MET A 1 -3.26 54.50 -6.91
N SER A 2 -4.12 53.63 -6.36
CA SER A 2 -4.29 53.48 -4.91
C SER A 2 -3.31 52.43 -4.42
N GLU A 3 -2.47 52.80 -3.45
CA GLU A 3 -1.47 51.92 -2.85
C GLU A 3 -2.13 50.69 -2.22
N TRP A 4 -1.66 49.51 -2.61
CA TRP A 4 -2.02 48.24 -2.00
C TRP A 4 -1.30 48.15 -0.65
N ASN A 5 -2.04 48.29 0.46
CA ASN A 5 -1.50 48.15 1.81
C ASN A 5 -1.59 46.67 2.28
N PRO A 6 -0.47 45.97 2.48
CA PRO A 6 -0.47 44.55 2.90
C PRO A 6 -0.95 44.30 4.34
N GLN A 7 -1.19 45.34 5.16
CA GLN A 7 -1.65 45.18 6.54
C GLN A 7 -3.16 44.88 6.67
N ASP A 8 -3.99 45.27 5.70
CA ASP A 8 -5.45 45.06 5.78
C ASP A 8 -5.87 43.60 5.57
N SER A 9 -4.97 42.77 5.01
CA SER A 9 -5.21 41.33 4.80
C SER A 9 -4.95 40.48 6.04
N ALA A 10 -4.22 41.01 7.04
CA ALA A 10 -3.80 40.27 8.24
C ALA A 10 -4.75 40.45 9.44
N ALA A 11 -5.68 41.40 9.38
CA ALA A 11 -6.58 41.76 10.50
C ALA A 11 -8.01 41.20 10.38
N ALA A 12 -8.35 40.53 9.28
CA ALA A 12 -9.66 39.89 9.13
C ALA A 12 -9.73 38.61 9.97
N LYS A 13 -10.17 38.73 11.23
CA LYS A 13 -10.62 37.57 12.02
C LYS A 13 -11.69 36.83 11.22
N PRO A 14 -11.58 35.50 11.04
CA PRO A 14 -12.63 34.74 10.38
C PRO A 14 -13.94 34.89 11.16
N PRO A 15 -15.10 34.96 10.48
CA PRO A 15 -16.39 35.07 11.13
C PRO A 15 -16.60 33.89 12.10
N PRO A 16 -17.24 34.10 13.27
CA PRO A 16 -17.49 33.03 14.22
C PRO A 16 -18.33 31.92 13.56
N PRO A 17 -17.99 30.64 13.80
CA PRO A 17 -18.65 29.53 13.13
C PRO A 17 -20.13 29.45 13.50
N ARG A 18 -20.99 29.29 12.49
CA ARG A 18 -22.43 29.04 12.66
C ARG A 18 -22.65 27.66 13.32
N PRO A 19 -23.43 27.56 14.39
CA PRO A 19 -23.70 26.26 15.02
C PRO A 19 -24.59 25.41 14.10
N GLY A 20 -24.10 24.24 13.67
CA GLY A 20 -24.92 23.19 13.05
C GLY A 20 -24.49 22.63 11.69
N GLY A 21 -23.49 23.20 11.00
CA GLY A 21 -22.99 22.63 9.73
C GLY A 21 -21.72 21.81 9.93
N LEU A 22 -21.52 20.69 9.22
CA LEU A 22 -20.34 19.79 9.26
C LEU A 22 -18.95 20.49 9.19
N GLU A 23 -18.92 21.80 8.95
CA GLU A 23 -17.75 22.67 9.00
C GLU A 23 -17.10 22.84 10.38
N HIS A 24 -17.79 22.51 11.49
CA HIS A 24 -17.20 22.51 12.83
C HIS A 24 -16.36 21.26 13.13
N LEU A 25 -16.35 20.27 12.22
CA LEU A 25 -15.48 19.13 12.38
C LEU A 25 -14.02 19.60 12.17
N PRO A 26 -13.15 19.42 13.18
CA PRO A 26 -11.76 19.90 13.11
C PRO A 26 -10.97 19.31 11.93
N ALA A 27 -11.39 18.14 11.42
CA ALA A 27 -10.85 17.51 10.22
C ALA A 27 -11.09 18.34 8.93
N TRP A 28 -12.14 19.15 8.89
CA TRP A 28 -12.48 19.97 7.72
C TRP A 28 -11.55 21.16 7.57
N GLU A 29 -10.97 21.64 8.67
CA GLU A 29 -9.99 22.71 8.69
C GLU A 29 -8.62 22.22 8.20
N ASP A 30 -8.24 20.98 8.53
CA ASP A 30 -7.08 20.29 7.93
C ASP A 30 -7.28 20.03 6.43
N VAL A 31 -8.48 19.70 5.98
CA VAL A 31 -8.80 19.59 4.54
C VAL A 31 -8.70 20.95 3.83
N ARG A 32 -9.17 22.02 4.49
CA ARG A 32 -9.23 23.40 3.95
C ARG A 32 -7.88 24.12 3.98
N SER A 33 -7.03 23.84 4.97
CA SER A 33 -5.71 24.44 5.17
C SER A 33 -4.65 24.01 4.15
N GLY A 34 -4.99 23.14 3.18
CA GLY A 34 -4.11 22.81 2.07
C GLY A 34 -3.59 24.02 1.27
N ALA A 35 -4.18 25.21 1.43
CA ALA A 35 -3.67 26.48 0.89
C ALA A 35 -2.44 27.04 1.65
N THR A 36 -2.28 26.74 2.95
CA THR A 36 -1.12 27.16 3.77
C THR A 36 -0.01 26.12 3.80
N PHE A 37 -0.27 24.88 3.36
CA PHE A 37 0.71 23.80 3.24
C PHE A 37 1.91 24.16 2.33
N GLN A 38 1.71 25.08 1.38
CA GLN A 38 2.76 25.56 0.47
C GLN A 38 3.85 26.41 1.16
N HIS A 39 3.59 26.97 2.36
CA HIS A 39 4.50 27.95 2.96
C HIS A 39 4.94 27.61 4.39
N ARG A 40 4.39 26.56 5.00
CA ARG A 40 4.66 26.23 6.40
C ARG A 40 4.78 24.72 6.61
N THR A 41 5.89 24.27 7.20
CA THR A 41 5.95 22.97 7.86
C THR A 41 4.92 22.99 8.99
N LEU A 42 3.76 22.37 8.77
CA LEU A 42 2.72 22.35 9.79
C LEU A 42 3.24 21.55 11.01
N PRO A 43 3.13 22.09 12.23
CA PRO A 43 3.51 21.35 13.43
C PRO A 43 2.69 20.06 13.50
N SER A 44 3.34 18.97 13.91
CA SER A 44 2.64 17.69 14.06
C SER A 44 1.47 17.88 15.03
N PRO A 45 0.21 17.62 14.62
CA PRO A 45 -0.93 17.88 15.46
C PRO A 45 -0.88 17.00 16.71
N LYS A 46 -1.08 17.62 17.88
CA LYS A 46 -0.96 16.96 19.19
C LYS A 46 -2.05 15.92 19.44
N HIS A 47 -3.22 16.05 18.80
CA HIS A 47 -4.36 15.17 19.02
C HIS A 47 -4.37 14.00 18.03
N PRO A 48 -4.66 12.75 18.47
CA PRO A 48 -4.57 11.55 17.62
C PRO A 48 -5.46 11.59 16.38
N ILE A 49 -6.69 12.10 16.51
CA ILE A 49 -7.63 12.21 15.39
C ILE A 49 -7.12 13.20 14.33
N HIS A 50 -6.55 14.32 14.75
CA HIS A 50 -5.96 15.30 13.83
C HIS A 50 -4.75 14.73 13.12
N ALA A 51 -3.86 14.05 13.84
CA ALA A 51 -2.72 13.38 13.24
C ALA A 51 -3.16 12.38 12.16
N PHE A 52 -4.20 11.59 12.45
CA PHE A 52 -4.77 10.65 11.49
C PHE A 52 -5.28 11.34 10.21
N PHE A 53 -6.14 12.35 10.33
CA PHE A 53 -6.67 13.05 9.15
C PHE A 53 -5.59 13.85 8.42
N HIS A 54 -4.65 14.45 9.14
CA HIS A 54 -3.49 15.12 8.55
C HIS A 54 -2.70 14.15 7.66
N GLY A 55 -2.36 12.95 8.16
CA GLY A 55 -1.68 11.93 7.37
C GLY A 55 -2.50 11.40 6.18
N LEU A 56 -3.82 11.29 6.33
CA LEU A 56 -4.75 10.85 5.29
C LEU A 56 -4.87 11.88 4.15
N CYS A 57 -4.92 13.18 4.49
CA CYS A 57 -5.13 14.27 3.52
C CYS A 57 -3.83 14.75 2.85
N LEU A 58 -2.67 14.40 3.41
CA LEU A 58 -1.39 14.91 2.93
C LEU A 58 -1.10 14.59 1.44
N PRO A 59 -1.37 13.39 0.91
CA PRO A 59 -1.22 13.11 -0.53
C PRO A 59 -2.14 13.97 -1.41
N TYR A 60 -3.32 14.33 -0.92
CA TYR A 60 -4.24 15.21 -1.63
C TYR A 60 -3.71 16.66 -1.67
N HIS A 61 -3.13 17.15 -0.57
CA HIS A 61 -2.47 18.47 -0.55
C HIS A 61 -1.26 18.52 -1.49
N LEU A 62 -0.45 17.46 -1.52
CA LEU A 62 0.66 17.33 -2.47
C LEU A 62 0.17 17.33 -3.92
N LEU A 63 -0.91 16.60 -4.20
CA LEU A 63 -1.53 16.59 -5.53
C LEU A 63 -2.03 18.00 -5.92
N ARG A 64 -2.66 18.72 -4.98
CA ARG A 64 -3.12 20.09 -5.21
C ARG A 64 -1.95 21.04 -5.51
N ALA A 65 -0.85 20.94 -4.78
CA ALA A 65 0.36 21.73 -5.03
C ALA A 65 0.97 21.41 -6.40
N LEU A 66 1.03 20.12 -6.76
CA LEU A 66 1.49 19.68 -8.09
C LEU A 66 0.60 20.17 -9.23
N PHE A 67 -0.71 20.30 -8.98
CA PHE A 67 -1.70 20.75 -9.96
C PHE A 67 -1.71 22.28 -10.17
N ALA A 68 -1.18 23.04 -9.20
CA ALA A 68 -1.03 24.48 -9.29
C ALA A 68 0.00 24.87 -10.37
N ASP A 69 1.07 24.09 -10.52
CA ASP A 69 2.01 24.25 -11.64
C ASP A 69 1.51 23.55 -12.91
N LYS A 70 1.35 24.32 -13.99
CA LYS A 70 0.90 23.80 -15.31
C LYS A 70 1.88 22.77 -15.87
N ALA A 71 3.18 22.95 -15.70
CA ALA A 71 4.20 22.08 -16.27
C ALA A 71 4.26 20.73 -15.52
N ALA A 72 4.27 20.77 -14.19
CA ALA A 72 4.23 19.57 -13.36
C ALA A 72 2.91 18.80 -13.51
N ARG A 73 1.76 19.49 -13.53
CA ARG A 73 0.44 18.86 -13.75
C ARG A 73 0.37 18.08 -15.06
N ARG A 74 0.83 18.70 -16.16
CA ARG A 74 0.82 18.06 -17.49
C ARG A 74 1.67 16.79 -17.46
N ARG A 75 2.91 16.87 -16.95
CA ARG A 75 3.80 15.71 -16.85
C ARG A 75 3.20 14.59 -15.99
N TYR A 76 2.64 14.93 -14.84
CA TYR A 76 1.98 13.97 -13.95
C TYR A 76 0.82 13.23 -14.63
N LEU A 77 -0.14 13.97 -15.20
CA LEU A 77 -1.32 13.38 -15.85
C LEU A 77 -0.93 12.51 -17.04
N TRP A 78 -0.03 12.99 -17.89
CA TRP A 78 0.42 12.24 -19.07
C TRP A 78 1.07 10.91 -18.67
N VAL A 79 1.98 10.93 -17.70
CA VAL A 79 2.67 9.71 -17.24
C VAL A 79 1.69 8.75 -16.57
N ALA A 80 0.82 9.25 -15.67
CA ALA A 80 -0.11 8.40 -14.93
C ALA A 80 -1.18 7.77 -15.84
N ILE A 81 -1.74 8.53 -16.78
CA ILE A 81 -2.73 8.02 -17.75
C ILE A 81 -2.09 7.01 -18.69
N LEU A 82 -0.93 7.34 -19.27
CA LEU A 82 -0.24 6.42 -20.20
C LEU A 82 0.06 5.07 -19.53
N GLN A 83 0.44 5.10 -18.25
CA GLN A 83 0.66 3.87 -17.48
C GLN A 83 -0.62 3.12 -17.16
N ALA A 84 -1.69 3.82 -16.77
CA ALA A 84 -2.98 3.18 -16.52
C ALA A 84 -3.46 2.44 -17.78
N VAL A 85 -3.35 3.08 -18.95
CA VAL A 85 -3.64 2.47 -20.24
C VAL A 85 -2.72 1.28 -20.52
N ALA A 86 -1.41 1.42 -20.33
CA ALA A 86 -0.47 0.33 -20.53
C ALA A 86 -0.75 -0.88 -19.62
N VAL A 87 -1.14 -0.64 -18.36
CA VAL A 87 -1.50 -1.70 -17.40
C VAL A 87 -2.78 -2.42 -17.83
N LEU A 88 -3.79 -1.68 -18.31
CA LEU A 88 -5.03 -2.27 -18.81
C LEU A 88 -4.77 -3.14 -20.05
N VAL A 89 -4.03 -2.60 -21.03
CA VAL A 89 -3.69 -3.33 -22.26
C VAL A 89 -2.87 -4.58 -21.94
N LEU A 90 -1.82 -4.44 -21.14
CA LEU A 90 -0.94 -5.58 -20.82
C LEU A 90 -1.68 -6.61 -19.94
N GLY A 91 -2.49 -6.17 -18.99
CA GLY A 91 -3.33 -7.03 -18.16
C GLY A 91 -4.32 -7.84 -18.99
N TRP A 92 -4.98 -7.20 -19.96
CA TRP A 92 -5.87 -7.88 -20.90
C TRP A 92 -5.12 -8.92 -21.76
N THR A 93 -3.99 -8.54 -22.35
CA THR A 93 -3.20 -9.47 -23.19
C THR A 93 -2.66 -10.68 -22.43
N LEU A 94 -2.28 -10.51 -21.15
CA LEU A 94 -1.85 -11.61 -20.29
C LEU A 94 -2.99 -12.55 -19.94
N MET A 95 -4.21 -12.02 -19.80
CA MET A 95 -5.41 -12.82 -19.56
C MET A 95 -5.77 -13.65 -20.80
N ASP A 96 -5.85 -13.03 -21.98
CA ASP A 96 -6.14 -13.72 -23.25
C ASP A 96 -5.08 -14.80 -23.57
N GLY A 97 -3.80 -14.53 -23.29
CA GLY A 97 -2.75 -15.53 -23.44
C GLY A 97 -2.86 -16.68 -22.44
N GLY A 98 -3.28 -16.38 -21.20
CA GLY A 98 -3.46 -17.37 -20.14
C GLY A 98 -4.63 -18.31 -20.38
N THR A 99 -5.77 -17.81 -20.83
CA THR A 99 -6.95 -18.61 -21.18
C THR A 99 -6.65 -19.53 -22.36
N GLN A 100 -6.04 -19.00 -23.43
CA GLN A 100 -5.63 -19.80 -24.59
C GLN A 100 -4.61 -20.89 -24.24
N ALA A 101 -3.71 -20.64 -23.29
CA ALA A 101 -2.74 -21.64 -22.84
C ALA A 101 -3.42 -22.75 -22.01
N ALA A 102 -4.38 -22.40 -21.16
CA ALA A 102 -5.18 -23.35 -20.40
C ALA A 102 -5.98 -24.28 -21.34
N ASP A 103 -6.65 -23.74 -22.36
CA ASP A 103 -7.44 -24.51 -23.32
C ASP A 103 -6.59 -25.51 -24.12
N ARG A 104 -5.38 -25.11 -24.52
CA ARG A 104 -4.43 -26.01 -25.19
C ARG A 104 -3.99 -27.16 -24.29
N SER A 105 -3.77 -26.89 -23.00
CA SER A 105 -3.39 -27.92 -22.03
C SER A 105 -4.53 -28.92 -21.77
N SER A 106 -5.77 -28.44 -21.65
CA SER A 106 -6.97 -29.27 -21.52
C SER A 106 -7.21 -30.14 -22.76
N ARG A 107 -7.05 -29.58 -23.98
CA ARG A 107 -7.13 -30.36 -25.22
C ARG A 107 -6.04 -31.42 -25.31
N ARG A 108 -4.80 -31.13 -24.87
CA ARG A 108 -3.69 -32.09 -24.88
C ARG A 108 -3.90 -33.22 -23.87
N GLY A 109 -4.47 -32.91 -22.70
CA GLY A 109 -4.88 -33.91 -21.70
C GLY A 109 -6.04 -34.79 -22.18
N ALA A 110 -7.03 -34.21 -22.85
CA ALA A 110 -8.16 -34.94 -23.43
C ALA A 110 -7.72 -35.90 -24.57
N VAL A 111 -6.75 -35.49 -25.40
CA VAL A 111 -6.15 -36.36 -26.42
C VAL A 111 -5.34 -37.51 -25.80
N SER A 112 -4.71 -37.30 -24.64
CA SER A 112 -3.98 -38.35 -23.91
C SER A 112 -4.90 -39.34 -23.18
N SER A 113 -6.13 -38.94 -22.84
CA SER A 113 -7.12 -39.79 -22.16
C SER A 113 -7.95 -40.63 -23.15
N ARG A 114 -7.84 -40.41 -24.46
CA ARG A 114 -8.58 -41.12 -25.50
C ARG A 114 -7.83 -42.39 -25.97
N LYS A 115 -7.46 -43.26 -25.03
CA LYS A 115 -6.84 -44.57 -25.34
C LYS A 115 -7.52 -45.76 -24.66
N GLU A 116 -8.76 -45.59 -24.23
CA GLU A 116 -9.65 -46.71 -23.90
C GLU A 116 -10.94 -46.56 -24.74
N PRO A 117 -11.34 -47.57 -25.53
CA PRO A 117 -12.57 -47.49 -26.31
C PRO A 117 -13.77 -47.42 -25.35
N PRO A 118 -14.78 -46.57 -25.62
CA PRO A 118 -15.94 -46.47 -24.76
C PRO A 118 -16.78 -47.75 -24.88
N VAL A 119 -16.73 -48.63 -23.87
CA VAL A 119 -17.69 -49.72 -23.71
C VAL A 119 -19.04 -49.08 -23.35
N ARG A 120 -19.92 -48.93 -24.34
CA ARG A 120 -21.33 -48.57 -24.11
C ARG A 120 -22.05 -49.78 -23.53
N ILE A 121 -22.25 -49.79 -22.22
CA ILE A 121 -23.15 -50.74 -21.56
C ILE A 121 -24.52 -50.06 -21.48
N THR A 122 -25.43 -50.45 -22.37
CA THR A 122 -26.83 -50.04 -22.29
C THR A 122 -27.56 -51.03 -21.38
N LEU A 123 -27.90 -50.61 -20.17
CA LEU A 123 -28.69 -51.43 -19.24
C LEU A 123 -30.18 -51.24 -19.56
N SER A 124 -30.78 -52.24 -20.21
CA SER A 124 -32.24 -52.40 -20.31
C SER A 124 -32.64 -53.62 -19.49
N SER A 125 -33.76 -53.51 -18.79
CA SER A 125 -34.01 -54.19 -17.52
C SER A 125 -34.30 -55.71 -17.57
N ASN A 126 -33.89 -56.46 -18.61
CA ASN A 126 -33.90 -57.94 -18.55
C ASN A 126 -33.17 -58.74 -19.65
N GLU A 127 -32.20 -58.21 -20.40
CA GLU A 127 -31.31 -59.07 -21.21
C GLU A 127 -30.01 -58.35 -21.65
N VAL A 128 -28.86 -59.03 -21.56
CA VAL A 128 -27.55 -58.51 -22.00
C VAL A 128 -27.22 -59.11 -23.36
N ARG A 129 -27.33 -58.29 -24.42
CA ARG A 129 -26.89 -58.66 -25.78
C ARG A 129 -25.65 -57.84 -26.14
N VAL A 130 -24.53 -58.53 -26.36
CA VAL A 130 -23.29 -57.93 -26.85
C VAL A 130 -23.31 -58.08 -28.37
N GLU A 131 -23.53 -56.97 -29.08
CA GLU A 131 -23.37 -56.93 -30.53
C GLU A 131 -22.00 -56.30 -30.86
N THR A 132 -21.10 -57.12 -31.38
CA THR A 132 -19.91 -56.70 -32.11
C THR A 132 -20.30 -56.52 -33.57
N SER A 133 -20.43 -55.27 -34.02
CA SER A 133 -20.46 -54.95 -35.45
C SER A 133 -19.04 -54.72 -35.95
N GLU A 134 -18.52 -55.69 -36.69
CA GLU A 134 -17.54 -55.47 -37.76
C GLU A 134 -18.27 -55.04 -39.05
N GLU A 135 -17.48 -54.45 -39.97
CA GLU A 135 -17.77 -54.06 -41.37
C GLU A 135 -18.59 -52.77 -41.59
N ASP A 136 -18.35 -51.90 -42.57
CA ASP A 136 -17.30 -51.70 -43.59
C ASP A 136 -17.56 -50.28 -44.21
N SER A 137 -16.56 -49.68 -44.86
CA SER A 137 -16.57 -48.36 -45.55
C SER A 137 -17.38 -48.35 -46.87
N PRO A 138 -17.36 -47.33 -47.78
CA PRO A 138 -17.21 -45.85 -47.73
C PRO A 138 -18.24 -45.07 -48.62
N ALA A 139 -18.13 -43.72 -48.64
CA ALA A 139 -18.11 -42.82 -49.85
C ALA A 139 -19.14 -41.66 -50.02
N LYS A 140 -18.58 -40.53 -50.51
CA LYS A 140 -19.12 -39.31 -51.21
C LYS A 140 -19.73 -38.17 -50.36
N GLU A 141 -19.09 -37.00 -50.24
CA GLU A 141 -18.90 -35.88 -51.22
C GLU A 141 -20.13 -34.95 -51.34
N LYS A 142 -20.08 -33.72 -50.78
CA LYS A 142 -20.17 -32.43 -51.52
C LYS A 142 -20.25 -31.18 -50.62
N ASP A 143 -19.83 -30.10 -51.26
CA ASP A 143 -19.42 -28.77 -50.84
C ASP A 143 -20.60 -27.77 -50.67
N SER A 144 -20.56 -26.88 -49.67
CA SER A 144 -21.22 -25.54 -49.69
C SER A 144 -21.01 -24.72 -48.39
N PRO A 145 -21.16 -23.38 -48.45
CA PRO A 145 -20.13 -22.44 -47.99
C PRO A 145 -20.20 -22.14 -46.50
N ARG A 146 -19.01 -21.92 -45.93
CA ARG A 146 -18.78 -21.54 -44.53
C ARG A 146 -19.36 -20.15 -44.25
N ALA A 147 -20.64 -20.09 -43.88
CA ALA A 147 -21.20 -18.96 -43.19
C ALA A 147 -20.45 -18.81 -41.86
N VAL A 148 -19.53 -17.85 -41.78
CA VAL A 148 -18.90 -17.45 -40.52
C VAL A 148 -19.94 -16.65 -39.75
N LYS A 149 -20.86 -17.37 -39.07
CA LYS A 149 -21.63 -16.81 -37.97
C LYS A 149 -20.62 -16.48 -36.86
N PHE A 150 -20.37 -15.19 -36.65
CA PHE A 150 -19.87 -14.71 -35.36
C PHE A 150 -21.05 -14.76 -34.37
N GLU A 151 -21.43 -15.97 -33.98
CA GLU A 151 -22.21 -16.18 -32.76
C GLU A 151 -21.24 -15.93 -31.60
N LEU A 152 -21.43 -14.79 -30.91
CA LEU A 152 -20.81 -14.56 -29.62
C LEU A 152 -21.38 -15.62 -28.67
N GLU A 153 -20.66 -16.74 -28.56
CA GLU A 153 -20.96 -17.87 -27.70
C GLU A 153 -21.34 -17.39 -26.28
N PRO A 154 -22.54 -17.76 -25.77
CA PRO A 154 -23.00 -17.37 -24.43
C PRO A 154 -22.14 -17.96 -23.29
N GLU A 155 -21.21 -18.88 -23.61
CA GLU A 155 -20.23 -19.44 -22.69
C GLU A 155 -19.22 -18.39 -22.17
N ASN A 156 -18.94 -17.33 -22.93
CA ASN A 156 -18.02 -16.25 -22.49
C ASN A 156 -18.65 -15.30 -21.45
N LEU A 157 -19.98 -15.25 -21.37
CA LEU A 157 -20.70 -14.36 -20.44
C LEU A 157 -20.84 -14.96 -19.04
N SER A 158 -20.91 -16.29 -18.93
CA SER A 158 -20.91 -16.98 -17.63
C SER A 158 -19.54 -16.93 -16.94
N ASP A 159 -18.45 -16.83 -17.70
CA ASP A 159 -17.10 -16.72 -17.16
C ASP A 159 -16.79 -15.32 -16.59
N ALA A 160 -17.34 -14.25 -17.19
CA ALA A 160 -17.17 -12.87 -16.70
C ALA A 160 -17.84 -12.59 -15.34
N THR A 161 -18.76 -13.45 -14.89
CA THR A 161 -19.36 -13.40 -13.55
C THR A 161 -18.66 -14.31 -12.53
N SER A 162 -17.70 -15.12 -12.97
CA SER A 162 -16.93 -16.02 -12.11
C SER A 162 -15.93 -15.24 -11.24
N LEU A 163 -15.91 -15.52 -9.93
CA LEU A 163 -14.91 -14.95 -9.02
C LEU A 163 -13.47 -15.33 -9.44
N LYS A 164 -13.29 -16.50 -10.06
CA LYS A 164 -11.99 -16.97 -10.57
C LYS A 164 -11.50 -16.07 -11.71
N PHE A 165 -12.40 -15.64 -12.60
CA PHE A 165 -12.08 -14.71 -13.68
C PHE A 165 -11.59 -13.38 -13.10
N TRP A 166 -12.34 -12.78 -12.18
CA TRP A 166 -11.93 -11.51 -11.55
C TRP A 166 -10.62 -11.64 -10.76
N ALA A 167 -10.39 -12.76 -10.08
CA ALA A 167 -9.13 -13.02 -9.39
C ALA A 167 -7.95 -13.15 -10.38
N ALA A 168 -8.14 -13.86 -11.50
CA ALA A 168 -7.13 -14.02 -12.53
C ALA A 168 -6.82 -12.68 -13.24
N LEU A 169 -7.86 -11.93 -13.61
CA LEU A 169 -7.73 -10.59 -14.20
C LEU A 169 -7.01 -9.64 -13.24
N PHE A 170 -7.38 -9.64 -11.95
CA PHE A 170 -6.70 -8.84 -10.95
C PHE A 170 -5.23 -9.24 -10.80
N ALA A 171 -4.91 -10.54 -10.78
CA ALA A 171 -3.54 -11.02 -10.71
C ALA A 171 -2.73 -10.63 -11.96
N ALA A 172 -3.29 -10.80 -13.16
CA ALA A 172 -2.67 -10.37 -14.42
C ALA A 172 -2.41 -8.86 -14.42
N MET A 173 -3.39 -8.07 -13.98
CA MET A 173 -3.27 -6.62 -13.88
C MET A 173 -2.19 -6.21 -12.85
N GLN A 174 -2.06 -6.91 -11.73
CA GLN A 174 -1.00 -6.67 -10.74
C GLN A 174 0.40 -6.99 -11.29
N ILE A 175 0.54 -8.06 -12.08
CA ILE A 175 1.81 -8.41 -12.74
C ILE A 175 2.16 -7.35 -13.78
N ALA A 176 1.20 -7.01 -14.65
CA ALA A 176 1.35 -5.99 -15.68
C ALA A 176 1.76 -4.64 -15.07
N GLN A 177 1.07 -4.23 -14.03
CA GLN A 177 1.38 -3.04 -13.26
C GLN A 177 2.79 -3.06 -12.71
N TRP A 178 3.26 -4.19 -12.17
CA TRP A 178 4.61 -4.28 -11.63
C TRP A 178 5.68 -4.08 -12.72
N VAL A 179 5.44 -4.62 -13.92
CA VAL A 179 6.31 -4.44 -15.10
C VAL A 179 6.30 -2.98 -15.56
N VAL A 180 5.12 -2.38 -15.74
CA VAL A 180 4.98 -0.97 -16.18
C VAL A 180 5.66 -0.02 -15.18
N VAL A 181 5.44 -0.23 -13.88
CA VAL A 181 6.04 0.52 -12.77
C VAL A 181 7.56 0.37 -12.75
N ALA A 182 8.11 -0.78 -13.13
CA ALA A 182 9.54 -1.03 -13.22
C ALA A 182 10.17 -0.29 -14.41
N LEU A 183 9.50 -0.26 -15.56
CA LEU A 183 9.97 0.42 -16.77
C LEU A 183 9.94 1.95 -16.67
N SER A 184 8.96 2.46 -15.94
CA SER A 184 8.63 3.88 -15.87
C SER A 184 9.02 4.57 -14.56
N ARG A 185 9.85 3.89 -13.75
CA ARG A 185 10.24 4.33 -12.42
C ARG A 185 10.86 5.74 -12.42
N ASP A 186 11.78 6.02 -13.34
CA ASP A 186 12.51 7.29 -13.34
C ASP A 186 11.57 8.51 -13.49
N PHE A 187 10.43 8.34 -14.17
CA PHE A 187 9.41 9.39 -14.25
C PHE A 187 8.69 9.62 -12.91
N HIS A 188 8.51 8.58 -12.10
CA HIS A 188 7.91 8.70 -10.77
C HIS A 188 8.85 9.41 -9.81
N ASP A 189 10.13 9.05 -9.85
CA ASP A 189 11.16 9.64 -8.99
C ASP A 189 11.32 11.14 -9.37
N ALA A 190 11.24 11.50 -10.66
CA ALA A 190 11.21 12.89 -11.11
C ALA A 190 9.95 13.68 -10.65
N ILE A 191 8.76 13.07 -10.73
CA ILE A 191 7.52 13.70 -10.25
C ILE A 191 7.55 13.91 -8.72
N ALA A 192 8.06 12.92 -7.98
CA ALA A 192 8.21 13.02 -6.52
C ALA A 192 9.18 14.16 -6.14
N ARG A 193 10.28 14.31 -6.88
CA ARG A 193 11.20 15.43 -6.74
C ARG A 193 10.51 16.77 -7.00
N ASP A 194 9.80 16.91 -8.12
CA ASP A 194 9.07 18.15 -8.43
C ASP A 194 8.06 18.49 -7.32
N ALA A 195 7.34 17.49 -6.79
CA ALA A 195 6.43 17.68 -5.66
C ALA A 195 7.14 18.13 -4.37
N SER A 196 8.32 17.57 -4.06
CA SER A 196 9.11 17.99 -2.91
C SER A 196 9.61 19.44 -3.04
N LEU A 197 10.10 19.82 -4.23
CA LEU A 197 10.57 21.18 -4.50
C LEU A 197 9.43 22.21 -4.41
N LEU A 198 8.25 21.88 -4.96
CA LEU A 198 7.05 22.72 -4.88
C LEU A 198 6.51 22.87 -3.46
N THR A 199 6.91 21.99 -2.54
CA THR A 199 6.51 22.04 -1.12
C THR A 199 7.66 22.40 -0.19
N HIS A 200 8.76 22.94 -0.73
CA HIS A 200 9.95 23.36 0.01
C HIS A 200 10.59 22.27 0.88
N LEU A 201 10.40 21.00 0.51
CA LEU A 201 11.07 19.87 1.15
C LEU A 201 12.34 19.54 0.37
N GLU A 202 13.47 19.39 1.07
CA GLU A 202 14.71 18.95 0.43
C GLU A 202 14.50 17.56 -0.21
N PRO A 203 14.69 17.44 -1.54
CA PRO A 203 14.44 16.20 -2.27
C PRO A 203 15.40 15.10 -1.83
N GLU A 204 14.87 13.90 -1.61
CA GLU A 204 15.68 12.73 -1.24
C GLU A 204 16.52 12.20 -2.43
N ASP A 205 16.07 12.49 -3.66
CA ASP A 205 16.71 12.05 -4.89
C ASP A 205 17.46 13.21 -5.57
N GLY A 206 18.68 12.93 -6.07
CA GLY A 206 19.50 13.88 -6.83
C GLY A 206 18.86 14.33 -8.17
N PRO A 207 19.48 15.27 -8.89
CA PRO A 207 18.97 15.70 -10.20
C PRO A 207 19.00 14.51 -11.18
N LEU A 208 17.82 14.13 -11.69
CA LEU A 208 17.64 12.98 -12.58
C LEU A 208 17.07 13.43 -13.92
N THR A 209 17.63 12.91 -15.02
CA THR A 209 16.99 12.99 -16.34
C THR A 209 16.12 11.74 -16.53
N PRO A 210 14.80 11.85 -16.74
CA PRO A 210 13.92 10.68 -16.82
C PRO A 210 14.23 9.85 -18.06
N ARG A 211 14.43 8.54 -17.91
CA ARG A 211 14.67 7.59 -19.01
C ARG A 211 13.83 6.34 -18.81
N ILE A 212 13.40 5.71 -19.91
CA ILE A 212 12.73 4.40 -19.86
C ILE A 212 13.82 3.33 -19.76
N ARG A 213 13.93 2.63 -18.62
CA ARG A 213 14.91 1.57 -18.40
C ARG A 213 14.32 0.46 -17.54
N LEU A 214 14.47 -0.79 -17.97
CA LEU A 214 14.10 -1.95 -17.16
C LEU A 214 15.16 -2.16 -16.07
N ASN A 215 14.86 -1.73 -14.84
CA ASN A 215 15.78 -1.88 -13.72
C ASN A 215 15.53 -3.22 -12.99
N VAL A 216 16.12 -4.31 -13.49
CA VAL A 216 16.01 -5.65 -12.88
C VAL A 216 16.55 -5.67 -11.44
N ARG A 217 17.60 -4.90 -11.16
CA ARG A 217 18.16 -4.79 -9.80
C ARG A 217 17.16 -4.16 -8.83
N TRP A 218 16.43 -3.14 -9.27
CA TRP A 218 15.32 -2.58 -8.50
C TRP A 218 14.21 -3.60 -8.29
N LEU A 219 13.86 -4.36 -9.32
CA LEU A 219 12.83 -5.40 -9.23
C LEU A 219 13.16 -6.44 -8.15
N LEU A 220 14.40 -6.95 -8.15
CA LEU A 220 14.90 -7.87 -7.13
C LEU A 220 14.96 -7.21 -5.74
N LYS A 221 15.35 -5.93 -5.66
CA LYS A 221 15.35 -5.17 -4.40
C LYS A 221 13.94 -5.03 -3.83
N GLU A 222 12.95 -4.71 -4.67
CA GLU A 222 11.55 -4.56 -4.26
C GLU A 222 10.94 -5.92 -3.87
N ALA A 223 11.22 -6.98 -4.62
CA ALA A 223 10.82 -8.34 -4.27
C ALA A 223 11.41 -8.78 -2.92
N ARG A 224 12.72 -8.52 -2.70
CA ARG A 224 13.39 -8.78 -1.42
C ARG A 224 12.79 -7.95 -0.29
N HIS A 225 12.39 -6.70 -0.56
CA HIS A 225 11.75 -5.84 0.42
C HIS A 225 10.37 -6.40 0.81
N ARG A 226 9.54 -6.83 -0.15
CA ARG A 226 8.27 -7.51 0.10
C ARG A 226 8.45 -8.80 0.89
N TRP A 227 9.46 -9.60 0.55
CA TRP A 227 9.81 -10.80 1.29
C TRP A 227 10.17 -10.48 2.74
N ARG A 228 10.97 -9.43 2.98
CA ARG A 228 11.28 -8.97 4.34
C ARG A 228 10.04 -8.53 5.10
N SER A 229 9.11 -7.81 4.45
CA SER A 229 7.84 -7.43 5.05
C SER A 229 6.97 -8.63 5.41
N PHE A 230 6.84 -9.59 4.49
CA PHE A 230 6.10 -10.82 4.72
C PHE A 230 6.69 -11.63 5.89
N VAL A 231 8.01 -11.76 5.93
CA VAL A 231 8.72 -12.42 7.03
C VAL A 231 8.47 -11.70 8.36
N ALA A 232 8.50 -10.37 8.40
CA ALA A 232 8.23 -9.60 9.62
C ALA A 232 6.80 -9.83 10.16
N ILE A 233 5.80 -9.91 9.27
CA ILE A 233 4.42 -10.25 9.62
C ILE A 233 4.37 -11.69 10.15
N LEU A 234 4.95 -12.64 9.43
CA LEU A 234 4.91 -14.07 9.78
C LEU A 234 5.58 -14.37 11.13
N LEU A 235 6.68 -13.69 11.47
CA LEU A 235 7.38 -13.90 12.75
C LEU A 235 6.56 -13.49 13.99
N GLY A 236 5.59 -12.59 13.87
CA GLY A 236 4.74 -12.23 15.02
C GLY A 236 3.63 -13.25 15.28
N THR A 237 3.16 -13.95 14.25
CA THR A 237 2.06 -14.92 14.33
C THR A 237 2.26 -16.02 15.38
N PRO A 238 3.40 -16.72 15.48
CA PRO A 238 3.59 -17.75 16.51
C PRO A 238 3.56 -17.18 17.93
N VAL A 239 4.04 -15.94 18.12
CA VAL A 239 3.98 -15.25 19.41
C VAL A 239 2.53 -14.95 19.79
N LEU A 240 1.72 -14.47 18.84
CA LEU A 240 0.29 -14.22 19.07
C LEU A 240 -0.45 -15.51 19.40
N PHE A 241 -0.19 -16.60 18.65
CA PHE A 241 -0.78 -17.91 18.92
C PHE A 241 -0.47 -18.38 20.35
N LEU A 242 0.81 -18.32 20.75
CA LEU A 242 1.24 -18.71 22.08
C LEU A 242 0.62 -17.85 23.18
N LEU A 243 0.50 -16.53 22.97
CA LEU A 243 -0.10 -15.61 23.93
C LEU A 243 -1.62 -15.84 24.11
N THR A 244 -2.30 -16.27 23.05
CA THR A 244 -3.77 -16.50 23.05
C THR A 244 -4.20 -17.90 23.45
N LEU A 245 -3.26 -18.87 23.46
CA LEU A 245 -3.51 -20.27 23.83
C LEU A 245 -4.21 -20.45 25.20
N PRO A 246 -3.87 -19.72 26.28
CA PRO A 246 -4.52 -19.91 27.58
C PRO A 246 -5.90 -19.24 27.69
N LEU A 247 -6.35 -18.50 26.68
CA LEU A 247 -7.58 -17.70 26.75
C LEU A 247 -8.75 -18.44 26.07
N PRO A 248 -9.95 -18.49 26.67
CA PRO A 248 -11.10 -19.24 26.11
C PRO A 248 -11.61 -18.69 24.77
N MET A 249 -11.26 -17.44 24.42
CA MET A 249 -11.65 -16.78 23.17
C MET A 249 -10.52 -16.74 22.12
N THR A 250 -9.65 -17.76 22.08
CA THR A 250 -8.46 -17.80 21.22
C THR A 250 -8.76 -17.45 19.77
N ARG A 251 -9.82 -18.01 19.17
CA ARG A 251 -10.15 -17.82 17.74
C ARG A 251 -10.49 -16.37 17.42
N THR A 252 -11.31 -15.73 18.24
CA THR A 252 -11.70 -14.32 18.04
C THR A 252 -10.55 -13.38 18.35
N LEU A 253 -9.76 -13.67 19.38
CA LEU A 253 -8.57 -12.89 19.68
C LEU A 253 -7.56 -12.96 18.54
N LEU A 254 -7.31 -14.14 17.97
CA LEU A 254 -6.45 -14.28 16.78
C LEU A 254 -7.03 -13.57 15.56
N ALA A 255 -8.34 -13.65 15.35
CA ALA A 255 -9.02 -12.97 14.25
C ALA A 255 -8.89 -11.44 14.32
N VAL A 256 -8.67 -10.86 15.51
CA VAL A 256 -8.43 -9.41 15.70
C VAL A 256 -6.93 -9.09 15.74
N LEU A 257 -6.14 -9.87 16.48
CA LEU A 257 -4.72 -9.60 16.70
C LEU A 257 -3.87 -9.81 15.45
N VAL A 258 -4.15 -10.83 14.63
CA VAL A 258 -3.38 -11.09 13.40
C VAL A 258 -3.55 -9.95 12.38
N PRO A 259 -4.77 -9.46 12.10
CA PRO A 259 -4.96 -8.25 11.30
C PRO A 259 -4.35 -7.00 11.94
N ALA A 260 -4.50 -6.79 13.26
CA ALA A 260 -3.89 -5.64 13.94
C ALA A 260 -2.36 -5.64 13.82
N TRP A 261 -1.74 -6.80 13.96
CA TRP A 261 -0.31 -7.00 13.76
C TRP A 261 0.11 -6.73 12.31
N SER A 262 -0.66 -7.23 11.36
CA SER A 262 -0.42 -6.97 9.94
C SER A 262 -0.56 -5.49 9.61
N ALA A 263 -1.58 -4.82 10.15
CA ALA A 263 -1.82 -3.39 9.99
C ALA A 263 -0.66 -2.56 10.55
N TYR A 264 -0.14 -2.90 11.74
CA TYR A 264 1.05 -2.27 12.29
C TYR A 264 2.24 -2.32 11.32
N TRP A 265 2.53 -3.48 10.72
CA TRP A 265 3.61 -3.57 9.74
C TRP A 265 3.32 -2.78 8.46
N VAL A 266 2.08 -2.74 7.98
CA VAL A 266 1.71 -1.89 6.85
C VAL A 266 2.03 -0.42 7.15
N VAL A 267 1.75 0.05 8.37
CA VAL A 267 2.09 1.41 8.82
C VAL A 267 3.61 1.62 8.85
N VAL A 268 4.37 0.70 9.44
CA VAL A 268 5.85 0.75 9.46
C VAL A 268 6.46 0.79 8.05
N PHE A 269 5.95 -0.04 7.13
CA PHE A 269 6.40 -0.05 5.72
C PHE A 269 5.86 1.12 4.89
N THR A 270 4.94 1.90 5.45
CA THR A 270 4.52 3.18 4.88
C THR A 270 5.53 4.25 5.24
N ALA A 271 5.92 4.36 6.51
CA ALA A 271 6.99 5.26 6.95
C ALA A 271 8.32 4.96 6.25
N SER A 272 8.67 3.68 6.09
CA SER A 272 9.94 3.26 5.49
C SER A 272 10.12 3.60 4.01
N LYS A 273 9.10 4.18 3.35
CA LYS A 273 9.17 4.62 1.94
C LYS A 273 9.97 5.90 1.75
N SER A 274 10.12 6.73 2.79
CA SER A 274 11.00 7.88 2.79
C SER A 274 12.39 7.48 3.29
N ALA A 275 13.44 8.02 2.66
CA ALA A 275 14.83 7.86 3.08
C ALA A 275 15.07 8.46 4.48
N ARG A 276 14.34 9.53 4.84
CA ARG A 276 14.41 10.15 6.17
C ARG A 276 14.01 9.21 7.31
N ALA A 277 13.23 8.16 7.03
CA ALA A 277 12.85 7.17 8.05
C ALA A 277 14.04 6.31 8.52
N TRP A 278 15.17 6.40 7.82
CA TRP A 278 16.37 5.60 8.02
C TRP A 278 17.53 6.38 8.63
N THR A 279 17.39 7.70 8.81
CA THR A 279 18.46 8.58 9.30
C THR A 279 18.54 8.60 10.83
N ASP A 280 17.48 8.19 11.53
CA ASP A 280 17.47 8.13 12.98
C ASP A 280 18.33 6.96 13.49
N THR A 281 19.51 7.30 14.00
CA THR A 281 20.47 6.37 14.60
C THR A 281 20.04 5.88 15.98
N SER A 282 19.03 6.52 16.60
CA SER A 282 18.61 6.19 17.97
C SER A 282 17.86 4.87 18.09
N GLY A 283 17.50 4.21 16.97
CA GLY A 283 17.31 2.75 16.82
C GLY A 283 16.62 2.02 17.97
N ARG A 284 15.64 2.67 18.63
CA ARG A 284 15.04 2.16 19.87
C ARG A 284 14.36 0.82 19.60
N LEU A 285 14.46 -0.10 20.55
CA LEU A 285 13.83 -1.40 20.44
C LEU A 285 12.30 -1.23 20.27
N PRO A 286 11.68 -1.81 19.22
CA PRO A 286 10.24 -1.71 19.01
C PRO A 286 9.40 -2.18 20.20
N TRP A 287 8.19 -1.63 20.36
CA TRP A 287 7.30 -1.90 21.50
C TRP A 287 7.04 -3.40 21.72
N PHE A 288 6.88 -4.17 20.65
CA PHE A 288 6.59 -5.60 20.73
C PHE A 288 7.79 -6.42 21.24
N LEU A 289 9.02 -6.03 20.87
CA LEU A 289 10.23 -6.66 21.41
C LEU A 289 10.47 -6.25 22.85
N ARG A 290 10.16 -5.00 23.22
CA ARG A 290 10.17 -4.55 24.61
C ARG A 290 9.19 -5.35 25.45
N PHE A 291 7.95 -5.51 24.99
CA PHE A 291 6.95 -6.34 25.64
C PHE A 291 7.40 -7.80 25.76
N TRP A 292 7.90 -8.39 24.68
CA TRP A 292 8.35 -9.79 24.66
C TRP A 292 9.55 -10.04 25.58
N THR A 293 10.50 -9.11 25.64
CA THR A 293 11.66 -9.21 26.55
C THR A 293 11.24 -9.07 28.00
N VAL A 294 10.32 -8.16 28.32
CA VAL A 294 9.72 -8.07 29.67
C VAL A 294 9.00 -9.37 30.03
N LEU A 295 8.16 -9.90 29.14
CA LEU A 295 7.40 -11.13 29.36
C LEU A 295 8.32 -12.33 29.62
N THR A 296 9.38 -12.49 28.83
CA THR A 296 10.33 -13.62 28.92
C THR A 296 11.37 -13.49 30.04
N THR A 297 11.45 -12.33 30.71
CA THR A 297 12.36 -12.11 31.85
C THR A 297 11.63 -12.09 33.19
N GLN A 298 10.42 -11.50 33.22
CA GLN A 298 9.66 -11.28 34.45
C GLN A 298 8.67 -12.41 34.78
N VAL A 299 8.10 -13.11 33.79
CA VAL A 299 7.03 -14.09 34.02
C VAL A 299 7.57 -15.51 34.17
N PRO A 300 7.41 -16.18 35.34
CA PRO A 300 8.02 -17.49 35.63
C PRO A 300 7.77 -18.58 34.56
N GLY A 301 6.57 -18.62 33.96
CA GLY A 301 6.21 -19.59 32.91
C GLY A 301 6.86 -19.34 31.55
N PHE A 302 7.30 -18.11 31.26
CA PHE A 302 7.89 -17.70 29.97
C PHE A 302 9.42 -17.52 30.03
N ARG A 303 10.06 -17.82 31.16
CA ARG A 303 11.52 -17.66 31.36
C ARG A 303 12.39 -18.73 30.70
N TRP A 304 11.81 -19.56 29.84
CA TRP A 304 12.53 -20.64 29.19
C TRP A 304 13.53 -20.10 28.17
N LYS A 305 14.70 -20.73 28.08
CA LYS A 305 15.76 -20.35 27.13
C LYS A 305 15.27 -20.34 25.68
N LEU A 306 14.28 -21.17 25.33
CA LEU A 306 13.68 -21.20 24.00
C LEU A 306 13.02 -19.86 23.62
N PHE A 307 12.23 -19.26 24.51
CA PHE A 307 11.55 -17.97 24.25
C PHE A 307 12.52 -16.80 24.19
N GLN A 308 13.59 -16.85 24.97
CA GLN A 308 14.68 -15.87 24.93
C GLN A 308 15.54 -16.01 23.67
N SER A 309 15.78 -17.24 23.19
CA SER A 309 16.42 -17.49 21.90
C SER A 309 15.55 -17.01 20.74
N TYR A 310 14.23 -17.22 20.83
CA TYR A 310 13.28 -16.66 19.87
C TYR A 310 13.30 -15.12 19.88
N ALA A 311 13.37 -14.50 21.06
CA ALA A 311 13.51 -13.04 21.19
C ALA A 311 14.75 -12.53 20.45
N ARG A 312 15.90 -13.20 20.62
CA ARG A 312 17.15 -12.86 19.94
C ARG A 312 17.05 -13.04 18.42
N PHE A 313 16.48 -14.17 17.98
CA PHE A 313 16.24 -14.43 16.55
C PHE A 313 15.31 -13.38 15.93
N TRP A 314 14.20 -13.08 16.60
CA TRP A 314 13.22 -12.08 16.14
C TRP A 314 13.83 -10.69 16.09
N THR A 315 14.62 -10.31 17.10
CA THR A 315 15.39 -9.06 17.13
C THR A 315 16.36 -8.98 15.95
N ALA A 316 17.17 -10.02 15.72
CA ALA A 316 18.10 -10.06 14.61
C ALA A 316 17.39 -9.93 13.26
N ARG A 317 16.24 -10.59 13.09
CA ARG A 317 15.49 -10.58 11.84
C ARG A 317 14.71 -9.30 11.57
N SER A 318 14.30 -8.57 12.62
CA SER A 318 13.53 -7.32 12.55
C SER A 318 14.38 -6.06 12.69
N ARG A 319 15.69 -6.18 12.99
CA ARG A 319 16.63 -5.05 13.14
C ARG A 319 16.62 -4.07 11.97
N PHE A 320 16.40 -4.57 10.76
CA PHE A 320 16.29 -3.72 9.56
C PHE A 320 15.11 -2.75 9.60
N ALA A 321 14.15 -2.89 10.51
CA ALA A 321 12.97 -2.02 10.57
C ALA A 321 12.92 -1.17 11.84
N PHE A 322 13.97 -1.17 12.68
CA PHE A 322 13.94 -0.47 13.97
C PHE A 322 13.83 1.05 13.83
N SER A 323 14.57 1.66 12.91
CA SER A 323 14.49 3.10 12.67
C SER A 323 13.08 3.52 12.19
N PRO A 324 12.51 2.92 11.13
CA PRO A 324 11.12 3.20 10.74
C PRO A 324 10.09 2.90 11.83
N ALA A 325 10.28 1.82 12.61
CA ALA A 325 9.37 1.48 13.70
C ALA A 325 9.40 2.51 14.83
N ALA A 326 10.58 3.03 15.18
CA ALA A 326 10.74 4.08 16.18
C ALA A 326 10.02 5.37 15.75
N GLU A 327 10.11 5.76 14.49
CA GLU A 327 9.38 6.93 13.97
C GLU A 327 7.87 6.74 13.98
N VAL A 328 7.37 5.56 13.62
CA VAL A 328 5.94 5.25 13.72
C VAL A 328 5.46 5.27 15.17
N GLU A 329 6.27 4.80 16.12
CA GLU A 329 5.92 4.85 17.54
C GLU A 329 5.85 6.29 18.09
N ARG A 330 6.57 7.25 17.48
CA ARG A 330 6.46 8.68 17.82
C ARG A 330 5.18 9.31 17.24
N GLN A 331 4.74 8.90 16.05
CA GLN A 331 3.58 9.47 15.37
C GLN A 331 2.64 8.40 14.77
N PRO A 332 2.02 7.54 15.61
CA PRO A 332 1.33 6.35 15.11
C PRO A 332 0.10 6.70 14.26
N TRP A 333 -0.65 7.72 14.66
CA TRP A 333 -1.89 8.09 14.00
C TRP A 333 -1.68 8.73 12.63
N ALA A 334 -0.65 9.57 12.46
CA ALA A 334 -0.34 10.18 11.18
C ALA A 334 0.06 9.15 10.12
N PHE A 335 0.91 8.18 10.49
CA PHE A 335 1.24 7.11 9.57
C PHE A 335 0.08 6.13 9.36
N ALA A 336 -0.82 5.95 10.33
CA ALA A 336 -2.03 5.15 10.14
C ALA A 336 -2.96 5.76 9.07
N GLY A 337 -3.17 7.08 9.11
CA GLY A 337 -3.92 7.79 8.06
C GLY A 337 -3.26 7.65 6.68
N LEU A 338 -1.94 7.84 6.60
CA LEU A 338 -1.19 7.67 5.35
C LEU A 338 -1.22 6.21 4.84
N ALA A 339 -1.22 5.23 5.75
CA ALA A 339 -1.29 3.81 5.41
C ALA A 339 -2.62 3.44 4.75
N ILE A 340 -3.72 4.13 5.06
CA ILE A 340 -5.00 3.94 4.36
C ILE A 340 -4.89 4.38 2.91
N VAL A 341 -4.30 5.56 2.65
CA VAL A 341 -4.06 6.03 1.27
C VAL A 341 -3.15 5.06 0.51
N ARG A 342 -2.14 4.50 1.20
CA ARG A 342 -1.32 3.43 0.63
C ARG A 342 -2.14 2.16 0.37
N GLY A 343 -3.09 1.80 1.23
CA GLY A 343 -4.02 0.70 1.00
C GLY A 343 -4.82 0.89 -0.29
N LEU A 344 -5.29 2.12 -0.55
CA LEU A 344 -5.94 2.49 -1.82
C LEU A 344 -5.00 2.28 -3.03
N SER A 345 -3.69 2.53 -2.87
CA SER A 345 -2.68 2.25 -3.91
C SER A 345 -2.42 0.76 -4.18
N MET A 346 -3.06 -0.16 -3.46
CA MET A 346 -3.05 -1.60 -3.81
C MET A 346 -3.91 -1.90 -5.03
N LEU A 347 -4.86 -1.01 -5.36
CA LEU A 347 -5.64 -1.09 -6.59
C LEU A 347 -4.73 -0.78 -7.80
N PRO A 348 -4.72 -1.62 -8.85
CA PRO A 348 -3.69 -1.53 -9.87
C PRO A 348 -3.56 -0.19 -10.59
N LEU A 349 -4.70 0.43 -10.91
CA LEU A 349 -4.72 1.72 -11.59
C LEU A 349 -4.37 2.87 -10.65
N LEU A 350 -4.86 2.80 -9.41
CA LEU A 350 -4.72 3.89 -8.44
C LEU A 350 -3.27 4.08 -7.99
N LYS A 351 -2.47 3.01 -8.00
CA LYS A 351 -1.04 3.09 -7.70
C LYS A 351 -0.27 3.98 -8.66
N CYS A 352 -0.64 4.03 -9.95
CA CYS A 352 0.03 4.87 -10.94
C CYS A 352 -0.06 6.35 -10.56
N PHE A 353 -1.13 6.74 -9.87
CA PHE A 353 -1.36 8.11 -9.39
C PHE A 353 -0.75 8.36 -8.01
N LEU A 354 -0.94 7.43 -7.07
CA LEU A 354 -0.57 7.62 -5.66
C LEU A 354 0.91 7.31 -5.36
N ARG A 355 1.58 6.48 -6.17
CA ARG A 355 2.96 6.04 -5.93
C ARG A 355 3.97 7.19 -5.75
N PRO A 356 4.02 8.24 -6.58
CA PRO A 356 5.02 9.30 -6.41
C PRO A 356 4.73 10.18 -5.18
N LEU A 357 3.49 10.21 -4.70
CA LEU A 357 3.06 11.09 -3.60
C LEU A 357 3.32 10.48 -2.22
N ILE A 358 3.19 9.15 -2.07
CA ILE A 358 3.35 8.48 -0.77
C ILE A 358 4.74 8.71 -0.13
N PRO A 359 5.87 8.58 -0.85
CA PRO A 359 7.19 8.83 -0.26
C PRO A 359 7.36 10.28 0.20
N VAL A 360 6.96 11.25 -0.65
CA VAL A 360 6.98 12.68 -0.32
C VAL A 360 6.10 12.98 0.89
N ALA A 361 4.94 12.33 0.96
CA ALA A 361 4.05 12.47 2.10
C ALA A 361 4.66 11.94 3.40
N SER A 362 5.27 10.75 3.35
CA SER A 362 6.00 10.22 4.50
C SER A 362 7.18 11.11 4.92
N ALA A 363 7.88 11.72 3.95
CA ALA A 363 9.00 12.61 4.21
C ALA A 363 8.56 13.92 4.92
N HIS A 364 7.39 14.47 4.57
CA HIS A 364 6.79 15.61 5.26
C HIS A 364 6.43 15.31 6.72
N LEU A 365 5.83 14.15 6.99
CA LEU A 365 5.51 13.74 8.38
C LEU A 365 6.78 13.61 9.24
N LEU A 366 7.83 13.02 8.67
CA LEU A 366 9.12 12.84 9.35
C LEU A 366 9.82 14.19 9.57
N ALA A 367 9.81 15.08 8.59
CA ALA A 367 10.37 16.42 8.71
C ALA A 367 9.65 17.24 9.79
N ALA A 368 8.32 17.18 9.84
CA ALA A 368 7.52 17.84 10.87
C ALA A 368 7.83 17.29 12.27
N ASN A 369 8.06 15.99 12.40
CA ASN A 369 8.48 15.37 13.66
C ASN A 369 9.86 15.88 14.11
N GLN A 370 10.84 15.84 13.22
CA GLN A 370 12.21 16.29 13.51
C GLN A 370 12.25 17.77 13.89
N ALA A 371 11.50 18.63 13.19
CA ALA A 371 11.36 20.03 13.55
C ALA A 371 10.73 20.23 14.94
N SER A 372 9.73 19.40 15.29
CA SER A 372 9.08 19.45 16.61
C SER A 372 10.03 19.01 17.74
N LEU A 373 10.94 18.07 17.48
CA LEU A 373 11.95 17.60 18.44
C LEU A 373 13.13 18.57 18.57
N ALA A 374 13.49 19.26 17.49
CA ALA A 374 14.57 20.24 17.48
C ALA A 374 14.15 21.60 18.06
N ALA A 375 12.85 21.89 18.09
CA ALA A 375 12.33 23.08 18.75
C ALA A 375 12.65 23.03 20.25
N PRO A 376 13.34 24.03 20.82
CA PRO A 376 13.55 24.09 22.26
C PRO A 376 12.18 24.08 22.95
N SER A 377 12.01 23.17 23.93
CA SER A 377 10.83 23.19 24.80
C SER A 377 10.58 24.62 25.25
N PRO A 378 9.35 25.16 25.18
CA PRO A 378 9.05 26.42 25.82
C PRO A 378 9.38 26.23 27.28
N LEU A 379 10.49 26.83 27.71
CA LEU A 379 10.84 26.96 29.11
C LEU A 379 9.59 27.55 29.75
N LEU A 380 8.90 26.74 30.57
CA LEU A 380 8.11 27.33 31.64
C LEU A 380 9.07 28.32 32.29
N PRO A 381 8.68 29.60 32.48
CA PRO A 381 9.50 30.48 33.28
C PRO A 381 9.71 29.72 34.60
N VAL A 382 10.96 29.30 34.82
CA VAL A 382 11.38 28.86 36.14
C VAL A 382 11.20 30.14 36.94
N THR A 383 10.07 30.24 37.65
CA THR A 383 10.00 31.08 38.84
C THR A 383 11.08 30.50 39.73
N ASP A 384 12.28 31.06 39.58
CA ASP A 384 13.37 30.86 40.50
C ASP A 384 12.81 31.26 41.87
N PRO A 385 12.60 30.30 42.79
CA PRO A 385 12.07 30.61 44.11
C PRO A 385 13.02 31.54 44.89
N ASP A 386 14.25 31.73 44.41
CA ASP A 386 15.28 32.57 45.01
C ASP A 386 15.54 33.89 44.24
N ALA A 387 14.72 34.24 43.23
CA ALA A 387 14.85 35.55 42.58
C ALA A 387 14.55 36.68 43.59
N PRO A 388 15.52 37.55 43.92
CA PRO A 388 15.32 38.58 44.92
C PRO A 388 14.23 39.54 44.45
N SER A 389 13.14 39.62 45.24
CA SER A 389 12.09 40.60 45.04
C SER A 389 12.70 42.01 44.96
N SER A 390 12.69 42.60 43.77
CA SER A 390 12.96 44.02 43.62
C SER A 390 11.84 44.77 44.33
N ARG A 391 12.16 45.38 45.47
CA ARG A 391 11.26 46.31 46.15
C ARG A 391 10.99 47.50 45.22
N PRO A 392 9.72 47.91 45.04
CA PRO A 392 9.43 49.18 44.41
C PRO A 392 9.88 50.32 45.34
N ALA A 393 10.49 51.33 44.73
CA ALA A 393 10.85 52.61 45.36
C ALA A 393 9.62 53.53 45.47
#